data_AF-A0A6M4PRH0-F1
#
_entry.id   AF-A0A6M4PRH0-F1
#
_cell.length_a   1.000
_cell.length_b   1.000
_cell.length_c   1.000
_cell.angle_alpha   90.00
_cell.angle_beta   90.00
_cell.angle_gamma   90.00
#
_symmetry.space_group_name_H-M   'P 1'
#
loop_
_entity.id
_entity.type
_entity.pdbx_description
1 polymer ?
#
loop_
_entity_poly.entity_id
_entity_poly.type
_entity_poly.pdbx_seq_one_letter_code
_entity_poly.pdbx_strand_id
1 'polypeptide(L)' 'MGAAPTLNEVRKWPATVPVTDAARAIGCSRSQLYELIRRGEAPVKVLSFGTRHRVVTASLVRLLEAA' A
#
# COMPACT_ATOMS: atom_id res chain seq x y z
N MET A 1 -14.18 -3.04 11.81
CA MET A 1 -13.58 -2.24 10.73
C MET A 1 -12.57 -1.32 11.39
N GLY A 2 -11.28 -1.68 11.36
CA GLY A 2 -10.28 -0.89 12.06
C GLY A 2 -10.03 0.43 11.34
N ALA A 3 -9.91 1.54 12.08
CA ALA A 3 -9.67 2.88 11.54
C ALA A 3 -8.50 2.89 10.53
N ALA A 4 -8.57 3.67 9.47
CA ALA A 4 -7.42 3.84 8.58
C ALA A 4 -6.23 4.38 9.40
N PRO A 5 -5.02 3.83 9.22
CA PRO A 5 -3.83 4.30 9.92
C PRO A 5 -3.55 5.75 9.53
N THR A 6 -3.06 6.54 10.48
CA THR A 6 -2.59 7.90 10.22
C THR A 6 -1.27 7.90 9.44
N LEU A 7 -0.94 9.01 8.77
CA LEU A 7 0.34 9.16 8.08
C LEU A 7 1.54 8.92 9.00
N ASN A 8 1.45 9.37 10.26
CA ASN A 8 2.51 9.17 11.24
C ASN A 8 2.69 7.69 11.63
N GLU A 9 1.61 6.90 11.67
CA GLU A 9 1.70 5.46 11.88
C GLU A 9 2.30 4.75 10.67
N VAL A 10 1.88 5.12 9.46
CA VAL A 10 2.41 4.54 8.21
C VAL A 10 3.92 4.78 8.10
N ARG A 11 4.42 5.95 8.52
CA ARG A 11 5.86 6.25 8.56
C ARG A 11 6.66 5.35 9.49
N LYS A 12 6.01 4.76 10.50
CA LYS A 12 6.64 3.83 11.46
C LYS A 12 6.53 2.38 11.03
N TRP A 13 5.89 2.09 9.90
CA TRP A 13 5.79 0.73 9.38
C TRP A 13 7.15 0.19 8.92
N PRO A 14 7.30 -1.15 8.85
CA PRO A 14 8.48 -1.76 8.23
C PRO A 14 8.71 -1.23 6.82
N ALA A 15 9.92 -1.40 6.28
CA ALA A 15 10.28 -0.94 4.94
C ALA A 15 9.32 -1.40 3.83
N THR A 16 8.68 -2.56 4.03
CA THR A 16 7.60 -3.04 3.19
C THR A 16 6.44 -3.61 3.99
N VAL A 17 5.22 -3.38 3.52
CA VAL A 17 3.98 -3.86 4.13
C VAL A 17 3.19 -4.73 3.15
N PRO A 18 2.32 -5.63 3.63
CA PRO A 18 1.44 -6.37 2.74
C PRO A 18 0.44 -5.43 2.04
N VAL A 19 -0.06 -5.86 0.89
CA VAL A 19 -1.04 -5.10 0.08
C VAL A 19 -2.30 -4.76 0.88
N THR A 20 -2.71 -5.62 1.81
CA THR A 20 -3.86 -5.37 2.68
C THR A 20 -3.69 -4.15 3.57
N ASP A 21 -2.50 -3.94 4.15
CA ASP A 21 -2.25 -2.77 5.01
C ASP A 21 -2.13 -1.50 4.17
N ALA A 22 -1.46 -1.58 3.02
CA ALA A 22 -1.41 -0.47 2.07
C ALA A 22 -2.80 -0.06 1.56
N ALA A 23 -3.65 -1.02 1.21
CA ALA A 23 -5.03 -0.77 0.76
C ALA A 23 -5.85 -0.04 1.84
N ARG A 24 -5.69 -0.45 3.11
CA ARG A 24 -6.33 0.21 4.25
C ARG A 24 -5.82 1.64 4.46
N ALA A 25 -4.52 1.88 4.27
CA ALA A 25 -3.95 3.23 4.38
C ALA A 25 -4.46 4.19 3.30
N ILE A 26 -4.64 3.71 2.07
CA ILE A 26 -5.14 4.54 0.95
C ILE A 26 -6.67 4.59 0.85
N GLY A 27 -7.39 3.88 1.72
CA GLY A 27 -8.85 3.87 1.74
C GLY A 27 -9.51 3.09 0.60
N CYS A 28 -8.84 2.09 0.00
CA CYS A 28 -9.41 1.25 -1.04
C CYS A 28 -9.55 -0.21 -0.59
N SER A 29 -10.31 -1.00 -1.36
CA SER A 29 -10.45 -2.43 -1.07
C SER A 29 -9.17 -3.19 -1.43
N ARG A 30 -8.84 -4.24 -0.67
CA ARG A 30 -7.69 -5.10 -0.97
C ARG A 30 -7.73 -5.65 -2.40
N SER A 31 -8.93 -6.05 -2.86
CA SER A 31 -9.13 -6.63 -4.19
C SER A 31 -8.84 -5.62 -5.28
N GLN A 32 -9.34 -4.39 -5.13
CA GLN A 32 -9.04 -3.29 -6.05
C GLN A 32 -7.54 -3.00 -6.13
N LEU A 33 -6.83 -2.97 -4.99
CA LEU A 33 -5.39 -2.74 -5.03
C LEU A 33 -4.63 -3.90 -5.72
N TYR A 34 -5.04 -5.15 -5.48
CA TYR A 34 -4.47 -6.30 -6.20
C TYR A 34 -4.75 -6.25 -7.71
N GLU A 35 -5.93 -5.81 -8.13
CA GLU A 35 -6.25 -5.62 -9.55
C GLU A 35 -5.39 -4.54 -10.19
N LEU A 36 -5.20 -3.40 -9.52
CA LEU A 36 -4.30 -2.34 -9.98
C LEU A 36 -2.86 -2.84 -10.08
N ILE A 37 -2.38 -3.62 -9.11
CA ILE A 37 -1.04 -4.24 -9.15
C ILE A 37 -0.92 -5.17 -10.36
N ARG A 38 -1.93 -6.01 -10.61
CA ARG A 38 -1.95 -6.92 -11.77
C ARG A 38 -1.96 -6.18 -13.09
N ARG A 39 -2.63 -5.04 -13.17
CA ARG A 39 -2.69 -4.17 -14.36
C ARG A 39 -1.45 -3.30 -14.54
N GLY A 40 -0.57 -3.22 -13.53
CA GLY A 40 0.57 -2.30 -13.52
C GLY A 40 0.20 -0.83 -13.27
N GLU A 41 -1.01 -0.58 -12.76
CA GLU A 41 -1.60 0.74 -12.53
C GLU A 41 -1.61 1.13 -11.04
N ALA A 42 -0.91 0.36 -10.19
CA ALA A 42 -0.85 0.66 -8.78
C ALA A 42 -0.16 2.02 -8.54
N PRO A 43 -0.76 2.94 -7.75
CA PRO A 43 -0.17 4.26 -7.47
C PRO A 43 1.03 4.20 -6.51
N VAL A 44 1.42 2.99 -6.08
CA VAL A 44 2.51 2.73 -5.14
C VAL A 44 3.46 1.69 -5.71
N LYS A 45 4.74 1.78 -5.34
CA LYS A 45 5.76 0.80 -5.73
C LYS A 45 5.53 -0.54 -5.04
N VAL A 46 5.47 -1.62 -5.83
CA VAL A 46 5.23 -2.98 -5.35
C VAL A 46 6.40 -3.88 -5.72
N LEU A 47 6.83 -4.70 -4.75
CA LEU A 47 7.75 -5.79 -4.92
C LEU A 47 6.96 -7.10 -5.06
N SER A 48 7.13 -7.77 -6.19
CA SER A 48 6.44 -9.02 -6.51
C SER A 48 7.39 -10.20 -6.36
N PHE A 49 7.05 -11.13 -5.47
CA PHE A 49 7.78 -12.37 -5.18
C PHE A 49 6.94 -13.56 -5.65
N GLY A 50 6.61 -13.61 -6.95
CA GLY A 50 5.68 -14.58 -7.51
C GLY A 50 4.24 -14.30 -7.06
N THR A 51 3.70 -15.14 -6.18
CA THR A 51 2.31 -15.01 -5.68
C THR A 51 2.18 -14.00 -4.53
N ARG A 52 3.29 -13.55 -3.95
CA ARG A 52 3.30 -12.59 -2.84
C ARG A 52 3.67 -11.20 -3.33
N HIS A 53 2.88 -10.21 -2.93
CA HIS A 53 3.13 -8.80 -3.21
C HIS A 53 3.37 -8.03 -1.91
N ARG A 54 4.36 -7.15 -1.93
CA ARG A 54 4.73 -6.26 -0.84
C ARG A 54 4.78 -4.83 -1.35
N VAL A 55 4.14 -3.90 -0.66
CA VAL A 55 4.17 -2.48 -0.99
C VAL A 55 5.33 -1.82 -0.27
N VAL A 56 6.08 -0.97 -0.98
CA VAL A 56 7.17 -0.19 -0.40
C VAL A 56 6.58 0.96 0.40
N THR A 57 6.82 0.96 1.71
CA THR A 57 6.26 1.96 2.64
C THR A 57 6.66 3.37 2.27
N ALA A 58 7.91 3.59 1.83
CA ALA A 58 8.37 4.91 1.39
C ALA A 58 7.56 5.44 0.18
N SER A 59 7.17 4.57 -0.76
CA SER A 59 6.33 4.96 -1.90
C SER A 59 4.91 5.27 -1.46
N LEU A 60 4.37 4.52 -0.51
CA LEU A 60 3.06 4.75 0.07
C LEU A 60 3.01 6.09 0.82
N VAL A 61 4.00 6.37 1.67
CA VAL A 61 4.10 7.65 2.39
C VAL A 61 4.16 8.81 1.39
N ARG A 62 5.00 8.71 0.36
CA ARG A 62 5.14 9.76 -0.65
C ARG A 62 3.84 10.00 -1.43
N LEU A 63 3.07 8.96 -1.72
CA LEU A 63 1.74 9.10 -2.33
C LEU A 63 0.78 9.87 -1.42
N LEU A 64 0.76 9.53 -0.14
CA LEU A 64 -0.12 10.17 0.86
C LEU A 64 0.30 11.61 1.20
N GLU A 65 1.57 11.97 0.98
CA GLU A 65 2.08 13.35 1.15
C GLU A 65 1.85 14.24 -0.07
N ALA A 66 1.67 13.65 -1.26
CA ALA A 66 1.50 14.37 -2.51
C ALA A 66 0.04 14.69 -2.84
N ALA A 67 -0.91 14.14 -2.07
CA ALA A 67 -2.35 14.37 -2.18
C ALA A 67 -2.81 15.50 -1.24
#